data_AF-A0A8D7FJW1-F1
#
_entry.id   AF-A0A8D7FJW1-F1
#
_cell.length_a   1.000
_cell.length_b   1.000
_cell.length_c   1.000
_cell.angle_alpha   90.00
_cell.angle_beta   90.00
_cell.angle_gamma   90.00
#
_symmetry.space_group_name_H-M   'P 1'
#
loop_
_entity.id
_entity.type
_entity.pdbx_description
1 polymer ?
#
loop_
_entity_poly.entity_id
_entity_poly.type
_entity_poly.pdbx_seq_one_letter_code
_entity_poly.pdbx_strand_id
1 'polypeptide(L)'
;MIRGVNYASAASGILFSSDSDLGQHISLSQQIQQVSDTFQQFELSLGEEATADLISKSVFYVSIGSNDFIHYYLQNTSSAQVLYLPWEFNQLLVTTLKQALKSLYDKTMRRVVLTGLAPIGCTPHYLWLSASENGECVDAINNVVMEFNYAMRYMVHELNRELPNATFTFCDAFEGSMDILTNRQLYGFQTVTDACCALGK
;
A
#
# COMPACT_ATOMS: atom_id res chain seq x y z
N MET A 1 17.41 -0.25 -22.81
CA MET A 1 15.99 -0.69 -22.88
C MET A 1 15.47 -0.72 -21.45
N ILE A 2 14.65 0.25 -21.05
CA ILE A 2 14.08 0.31 -19.69
C ILE A 2 12.69 -0.29 -19.77
N ARG A 3 12.53 -1.53 -19.27
CA ARG A 3 11.24 -2.26 -19.30
C ARG A 3 10.36 -1.99 -18.07
N GLY A 4 10.83 -1.12 -17.16
CA GLY A 4 10.23 -0.86 -15.86
C GLY A 4 11.25 -1.08 -14.73
N VAL A 5 10.99 -0.49 -13.57
CA VAL A 5 11.81 -0.65 -12.36
C VAL A 5 10.86 -0.92 -11.18
N ASN A 6 11.24 -1.84 -10.30
CA ASN A 6 10.48 -2.15 -9.09
C ASN A 6 11.33 -1.80 -7.86
N TYR A 7 10.84 -0.85 -7.07
CA TYR A 7 11.47 -0.42 -5.81
C TYR A 7 10.80 -1.04 -4.58
N ALA A 8 9.71 -1.79 -4.76
CA ALA A 8 8.96 -2.36 -3.65
C ALA A 8 9.84 -3.35 -2.86
N SER A 9 9.76 -3.24 -1.54
CA SER A 9 10.43 -4.15 -0.61
C SER A 9 9.40 -4.84 0.26
N ALA A 10 9.52 -6.15 0.39
CA ALA A 10 8.73 -6.92 1.34
C ALA A 10 8.92 -6.37 2.75
N ALA A 11 7.91 -6.53 3.61
CA ALA A 11 7.86 -5.98 4.98
C ALA A 11 7.86 -4.44 5.08
N SER A 12 7.97 -3.69 3.98
CA SER A 12 7.92 -2.22 4.04
C SER A 12 6.51 -1.71 4.38
N GLY A 13 6.45 -0.84 5.39
CA GLY A 13 5.29 -0.02 5.70
C GLY A 13 5.47 1.44 5.26
N ILE A 14 4.40 2.22 5.40
CA ILE A 14 4.40 3.67 5.21
C ILE A 14 5.24 4.34 6.30
N LEU A 15 5.08 3.88 7.55
CA LEU A 15 5.90 4.34 8.66
C LEU A 15 7.25 3.64 8.66
N PHE A 16 8.27 4.38 9.10
CA PHE A 16 9.55 3.78 9.38
C PHE A 16 9.47 2.96 10.67
N SER A 17 9.78 1.68 10.59
CA SER A 17 10.00 0.83 11.76
C SER A 17 11.41 0.26 11.71
N SER A 18 12.24 0.59 12.70
CA SER A 18 13.57 -0.05 12.87
C SER A 18 13.46 -1.49 13.37
N ASP A 19 12.33 -1.82 14.01
CA ASP A 19 12.11 -3.08 14.74
C ASP A 19 11.24 -4.05 13.92
N SER A 20 11.64 -4.38 12.69
CA SER A 20 10.98 -5.49 12.01
C SER A 20 11.67 -6.80 12.38
N ASP A 21 10.96 -7.66 13.11
CA ASP A 21 11.28 -9.09 13.28
C ASP A 21 11.43 -9.85 11.93
N LEU A 22 11.10 -9.18 10.83
CA LEU A 22 11.12 -9.65 9.45
C LEU A 22 12.46 -9.42 8.73
N GLY A 23 13.48 -8.89 9.43
CA GLY A 23 14.81 -8.62 8.88
C GLY A 23 14.94 -7.26 8.20
N GLN A 24 16.00 -7.08 7.41
CA GLN A 24 16.25 -5.80 6.72
C GLN A 24 15.25 -5.59 5.58
N HIS A 25 14.60 -4.42 5.56
CA HIS A 25 13.71 -3.99 4.50
C HIS A 25 14.05 -2.57 4.04
N ILE A 26 13.61 -2.20 2.84
CA ILE A 26 13.77 -0.85 2.29
C ILE A 26 12.52 -0.04 2.66
N SER A 27 12.67 0.94 3.54
CA SER A 27 11.57 1.80 3.99
C SER A 27 10.97 2.61 2.84
N LEU A 28 9.74 3.12 2.99
CA LEU A 28 9.14 4.03 2.01
C LEU A 28 10.09 5.20 1.67
N SER A 29 10.70 5.84 2.67
CA SER A 29 11.65 6.93 2.43
C SER A 29 12.86 6.50 1.59
N GLN A 30 13.40 5.30 1.81
CA GLN A 30 14.48 4.77 0.98
C GLN A 30 14.02 4.42 -0.44
N GLN A 31 12.79 3.90 -0.61
CA GLN A 31 12.22 3.66 -1.94
C GLN A 31 12.04 4.98 -2.72
N ILE A 32 11.55 6.04 -2.06
CA ILE A 32 11.44 7.39 -2.65
C ILE A 32 12.83 7.95 -3.03
N GLN A 33 13.85 7.68 -2.21
CA GLN A 33 15.23 8.04 -2.53
C GLN A 33 15.73 7.28 -3.76
N GLN A 34 15.51 5.97 -3.85
CA GLN A 34 15.92 5.17 -5.03
C GLN A 34 15.22 5.62 -6.32
N VAL A 35 13.95 6.03 -6.24
CA VAL A 35 13.23 6.65 -7.37
C VAL A 35 13.93 7.96 -7.76
N SER A 36 14.25 8.80 -6.78
CA SER A 36 14.92 10.09 -7.01
C SER A 36 16.31 9.91 -7.63
N ASP A 37 17.09 8.92 -7.19
CA ASP A 37 18.41 8.59 -7.74
C ASP A 37 18.28 8.12 -9.19
N THR A 38 17.22 7.36 -9.50
CA THR A 38 16.95 6.93 -10.88
C THR A 38 16.62 8.11 -11.78
N PHE A 39 15.84 9.09 -11.29
CA PHE A 39 15.54 10.30 -12.05
C PHE A 39 16.81 11.09 -12.36
N GLN A 40 17.70 11.26 -11.37
CA GLN A 40 19.00 11.93 -11.57
C GLN A 40 19.87 11.21 -12.60
N GLN A 41 19.90 9.87 -12.58
CA GLN A 41 20.65 9.11 -13.59
C GLN A 41 20.09 9.31 -15.00
N PHE A 42 18.77 9.47 -15.15
CA PHE A 42 18.16 9.82 -16.42
C PHE A 42 18.48 11.24 -16.84
N GLU A 43 18.47 12.21 -15.93
CA GLU A 43 18.87 13.59 -16.22
C GLU A 43 20.30 13.64 -16.76
N LEU A 44 21.24 12.90 -16.14
CA LEU A 44 22.63 12.79 -16.60
C LEU A 44 22.77 12.12 -17.97
N SER A 45 21.85 11.21 -18.32
CA SER A 45 21.95 10.39 -19.53
C SER A 45 21.17 10.97 -20.73
N LEU A 46 20.04 11.63 -20.47
CA LEU A 46 19.06 12.07 -21.46
C LEU A 46 18.90 13.60 -21.50
N GLY A 47 19.34 14.30 -20.45
CA GLY A 47 19.02 15.71 -20.21
C GLY A 47 17.74 15.89 -19.40
N GLU A 48 17.59 17.07 -18.79
CA GLU A 48 16.48 17.39 -17.88
C GLU A 48 15.11 17.33 -18.58
N GLU A 49 14.97 17.96 -19.75
CA GLU A 49 13.69 18.04 -20.47
C GLU A 49 13.18 16.66 -20.91
N ALA A 50 14.07 15.85 -21.52
CA ALA A 50 13.72 14.50 -21.95
C ALA A 50 13.38 13.59 -20.76
N THR A 51 14.04 13.80 -19.61
CA THR A 51 13.77 13.05 -18.39
C THR A 51 12.43 13.43 -17.78
N ALA A 52 12.12 14.73 -17.71
CA ALA A 52 10.82 15.22 -17.24
C ALA A 52 9.66 14.71 -18.11
N ASP A 53 9.83 14.70 -19.43
CA ASP A 53 8.85 14.14 -20.37
C ASP A 53 8.65 12.63 -20.15
N LEU A 54 9.74 11.88 -19.99
CA LEU A 54 9.69 10.44 -19.73
C LEU A 54 8.98 10.12 -18.41
N ILE A 55 9.33 10.80 -17.32
CA ILE A 55 8.77 10.58 -15.99
C ILE A 55 7.29 10.98 -15.94
N SER A 56 6.94 12.14 -16.51
CA SER A 56 5.54 12.61 -16.51
C SER A 56 4.59 11.68 -17.28
N LYS A 57 5.10 10.97 -18.30
CA LYS A 57 4.33 9.96 -19.06
C LYS A 57 4.31 8.59 -18.41
N SER A 58 5.26 8.30 -17.51
CA SER A 58 5.38 7.03 -16.80
C SER A 58 4.28 6.86 -15.74
N VAL A 59 3.90 5.60 -15.48
CA VAL A 59 2.91 5.24 -14.46
C VAL A 59 3.62 4.71 -13.22
N PHE A 60 3.31 5.30 -12.08
CA PHE A 60 3.82 4.90 -10.77
C PHE A 60 2.75 4.11 -10.04
N TYR A 61 3.01 2.83 -9.79
CA TYR A 61 2.11 1.96 -9.04
C TYR A 61 2.60 1.84 -7.60
N VAL A 62 1.78 2.26 -6.65
CA VAL A 62 2.12 2.30 -5.22
C VAL A 62 1.22 1.35 -4.45
N SER A 63 1.83 0.34 -3.83
CA SER A 63 1.18 -0.69 -3.02
C SER A 63 1.92 -0.83 -1.71
N ILE A 64 1.41 -0.16 -0.67
CA ILE A 64 2.04 -0.08 0.65
C ILE A 64 0.96 0.16 1.72
N GLY A 65 1.26 -0.18 2.97
CA GLY A 65 0.37 0.07 4.12
C GLY A 65 -0.02 -1.19 4.88
N SER A 66 -0.06 -2.35 4.23
CA SER A 66 -0.51 -3.61 4.88
C SER A 66 0.35 -3.98 6.09
N ASN A 67 1.67 -3.75 5.99
CA ASN A 67 2.62 -4.06 7.07
C ASN A 67 2.44 -3.15 8.29
N ASP A 68 2.01 -1.90 8.11
CA ASP A 68 1.67 -0.99 9.22
C ASP A 68 0.49 -1.54 10.05
N PHE A 69 -0.44 -2.29 9.43
CA PHE A 69 -1.49 -2.98 10.17
C PHE A 69 -1.01 -4.31 10.75
N ILE A 70 -0.42 -5.18 9.91
CA ILE A 70 -0.10 -6.56 10.29
C ILE A 70 0.97 -6.60 11.40
N HIS A 71 2.01 -5.78 11.29
CA HIS A 71 3.19 -5.87 12.16
C HIS A 71 3.26 -4.80 13.24
N TYR A 72 2.45 -3.75 13.14
CA TYR A 72 2.46 -2.65 14.09
C TYR A 72 1.12 -2.50 14.81
N TYR A 73 0.07 -2.12 14.09
CA TYR A 73 -1.22 -1.82 14.72
C TYR A 73 -1.89 -3.05 15.33
N LEU A 74 -2.07 -4.14 14.57
CA LEU A 74 -2.80 -5.33 15.01
C LEU A 74 -2.01 -6.17 16.03
N GLN A 75 -0.69 -6.16 15.93
CA GLN A 75 0.20 -6.80 16.92
C GLN A 75 0.42 -5.94 18.18
N ASN A 76 -0.11 -4.71 18.19
CA ASN A 76 0.08 -3.73 19.26
C ASN A 76 1.58 -3.50 19.58
N THR A 77 2.45 -3.61 18.58
CA THR A 77 3.88 -3.36 18.70
C THR A 77 4.10 -1.91 19.12
N SER A 78 5.07 -1.67 19.99
CA SER A 78 5.33 -0.34 20.58
C SER A 78 4.11 0.33 21.22
N SER A 79 3.13 -0.47 21.68
CA SER A 79 1.86 0.01 22.24
C SER A 79 1.03 0.84 21.24
N ALA A 80 1.09 0.53 19.95
CA ALA A 80 0.38 1.26 18.90
C ALA A 80 -1.11 1.50 19.18
N GLN A 81 -1.83 0.49 19.69
CA GLN A 81 -3.26 0.60 20.01
C GLN A 81 -3.54 1.42 21.27
N VAL A 82 -2.53 1.63 22.12
CA VAL A 82 -2.62 2.53 23.28
C VAL A 82 -2.33 3.97 22.86
N LEU A 83 -1.40 4.14 21.91
CA LEU A 83 -0.97 5.45 21.42
C LEU A 83 -1.93 6.07 20.42
N TYR A 84 -2.66 5.25 19.66
CA TYR A 84 -3.51 5.71 18.58
C TYR A 84 -4.87 5.00 18.58
N LEU A 85 -5.95 5.78 18.52
CA LEU A 85 -7.22 5.29 18.04
C LEU A 85 -7.10 4.85 16.57
N PRO A 86 -7.93 3.90 16.08
CA PRO A 86 -7.84 3.41 14.71
C PRO A 86 -7.82 4.53 13.65
N TRP A 87 -8.68 5.52 13.82
CA TRP A 87 -8.77 6.65 12.91
C TRP A 87 -7.53 7.56 12.94
N GLU A 88 -6.90 7.76 14.11
CA GLU A 88 -5.68 8.58 14.25
C GLU A 88 -4.52 7.90 13.55
N PHE A 89 -4.40 6.59 13.71
CA PHE A 89 -3.41 5.79 13.02
C PHE A 89 -3.60 5.86 11.50
N ASN A 90 -4.83 5.69 11.01
CA ASN A 90 -5.15 5.82 9.59
C ASN A 90 -4.79 7.21 9.03
N GLN A 91 -5.10 8.28 9.77
CA GLN A 91 -4.76 9.65 9.37
C GLN A 91 -3.25 9.89 9.33
N LEU A 92 -2.50 9.33 10.28
CA LEU A 92 -1.04 9.38 10.28
C LEU A 92 -0.47 8.74 9.00
N LEU A 93 -0.89 7.51 8.69
CA LEU A 93 -0.43 6.79 7.49
C LEU A 93 -0.73 7.57 6.21
N VAL A 94 -1.98 8.01 6.04
CA VAL A 94 -2.41 8.75 4.84
C VAL A 94 -1.67 10.07 4.71
N THR A 95 -1.46 10.81 5.80
CA THR A 95 -0.72 12.08 5.78
C THR A 95 0.75 11.86 5.39
N THR A 96 1.41 10.85 5.96
CA THR A 96 2.80 10.50 5.62
C THR A 96 2.92 10.10 4.15
N LEU A 97 2.01 9.27 3.65
CA LEU A 97 2.02 8.88 2.24
C LEU A 97 1.72 10.07 1.31
N LYS A 98 0.78 10.95 1.66
CA LYS A 98 0.49 12.19 0.91
C LYS A 98 1.75 13.04 0.73
N GLN A 99 2.54 13.20 1.79
CA GLN A 99 3.79 13.96 1.75
C GLN A 99 4.83 13.32 0.84
N ALA A 100 5.00 11.99 0.91
CA ALA A 100 5.90 11.26 0.02
C ALA A 100 5.50 11.38 -1.46
N LEU A 101 4.20 11.35 -1.76
CA LEU A 101 3.70 11.52 -3.13
C LEU A 101 3.91 12.95 -3.65
N LYS A 102 3.72 13.97 -2.80
CA LYS A 102 3.98 15.37 -3.16
C LYS A 102 5.45 15.61 -3.49
N SER A 103 6.38 15.00 -2.76
CA SER A 103 7.82 15.14 -3.07
C SER A 103 8.21 14.53 -4.42
N LEU A 104 7.58 13.43 -4.83
CA LEU A 104 7.77 12.86 -6.17
C LEU A 104 7.06 13.69 -7.25
N TYR A 105 5.91 14.28 -6.96
CA TYR A 105 5.25 15.21 -7.86
C TYR A 105 6.14 16.43 -8.15
N ASP A 106 6.82 16.97 -7.15
CA ASP A 106 7.78 18.07 -7.35
C ASP A 106 8.94 17.67 -8.28
N LYS A 107 9.20 16.37 -8.40
CA LYS A 107 10.17 15.75 -9.32
C LYS A 107 9.56 15.23 -10.62
N THR A 108 8.53 15.90 -11.14
CA THR A 108 7.89 15.62 -12.44
C THR A 108 7.00 14.37 -12.53
N MET A 109 6.81 13.62 -11.43
CA MET A 109 5.84 12.51 -11.40
C MET A 109 4.41 13.04 -11.62
N ARG A 110 3.66 12.45 -12.57
CA ARG A 110 2.28 12.90 -12.87
C ARG A 110 1.23 11.81 -12.83
N ARG A 111 1.54 10.53 -13.07
CA ARG A 111 0.51 9.47 -13.17
C ARG A 111 0.74 8.43 -12.10
N VAL A 112 -0.19 8.33 -11.14
CA VAL A 112 -0.04 7.47 -9.96
C VAL A 112 -1.27 6.60 -9.78
N VAL A 113 -1.06 5.31 -9.58
CA VAL A 113 -2.07 4.36 -9.13
C VAL A 113 -1.74 3.97 -7.70
N LEU A 114 -2.66 4.25 -6.78
CA LEU A 114 -2.57 3.89 -5.37
C LEU A 114 -3.54 2.74 -5.11
N THR A 115 -3.03 1.57 -4.74
CA THR A 115 -3.92 0.50 -4.32
C THR A 115 -4.34 0.71 -2.87
N GLY A 116 -5.63 0.55 -2.61
CA GLY A 116 -6.13 0.30 -1.28
C GLY A 116 -5.64 -1.06 -0.77
N LEU A 117 -5.87 -1.31 0.50
CA LEU A 117 -5.58 -2.58 1.14
C LEU A 117 -6.68 -3.59 0.83
N ALA A 118 -6.27 -4.83 0.54
CA ALA A 118 -7.14 -6.00 0.50
C ALA A 118 -7.70 -6.31 1.90
N PRO A 119 -8.77 -7.13 2.03
CA PRO A 119 -9.38 -7.41 3.32
C PRO A 119 -8.46 -8.30 4.19
N ILE A 120 -7.64 -7.67 5.04
CA ILE A 120 -6.65 -8.35 5.88
C ILE A 120 -7.32 -9.39 6.80
N GLY A 121 -8.52 -9.09 7.31
CA GLY A 121 -9.29 -9.99 8.17
C GLY A 121 -9.79 -11.24 7.47
N CYS A 122 -9.72 -11.30 6.13
CA CYS A 122 -10.03 -12.50 5.34
C CYS A 122 -8.79 -13.37 5.05
N THR A 123 -7.59 -12.96 5.45
CA THR A 123 -6.38 -13.75 5.15
C THR A 123 -6.35 -15.03 5.99
N PRO A 124 -5.86 -16.17 5.46
CA PRO A 124 -5.84 -17.46 6.17
C PRO A 124 -5.22 -17.40 7.57
N HIS A 125 -4.20 -16.57 7.76
CA HIS A 125 -3.57 -16.35 9.07
C HIS A 125 -4.56 -15.79 10.11
N TYR A 126 -5.34 -14.76 9.76
CA TYR A 126 -6.30 -14.16 10.69
C TYR A 126 -7.56 -15.01 10.87
N LEU A 127 -7.98 -15.75 9.83
CA LEU A 127 -9.04 -16.77 9.96
C LEU A 127 -8.64 -17.87 10.95
N TRP A 128 -7.38 -18.33 10.88
CA TRP A 128 -6.85 -19.32 11.82
C TRP A 128 -6.76 -18.77 13.25
N LEU A 129 -6.26 -17.55 13.43
CA LEU A 129 -6.17 -16.90 14.75
C LEU A 129 -7.54 -16.66 15.40
N SER A 130 -8.57 -16.35 14.60
CA SER A 130 -9.94 -16.15 15.09
C SER A 130 -10.73 -17.45 15.26
N ALA A 131 -10.13 -18.61 14.93
CA ALA A 131 -10.80 -19.91 14.89
C ALA A 131 -12.09 -19.89 14.04
N SER A 132 -12.05 -19.20 12.91
CA SER A 132 -13.20 -19.11 11.98
C SER A 132 -13.58 -20.49 11.45
N GLU A 133 -14.80 -20.95 11.75
CA GLU A 133 -15.28 -22.28 11.36
C GLU A 133 -15.81 -22.33 9.91
N ASN A 134 -16.28 -21.20 9.38
CA ASN A 134 -16.94 -21.10 8.08
C ASN A 134 -16.19 -20.19 7.09
N GLY A 135 -15.00 -19.72 7.44
CA GLY A 135 -14.23 -18.79 6.62
C GLY A 135 -14.72 -17.35 6.67
N GLU A 136 -15.59 -17.01 7.63
CA GLU A 136 -15.96 -15.62 7.91
C GLU A 136 -14.74 -14.79 8.26
N CYS A 137 -14.62 -13.66 7.56
CA CYS A 137 -13.57 -12.70 7.80
C CYS A 137 -13.72 -12.05 9.18
N VAL A 138 -12.60 -11.60 9.74
CA VAL A 138 -12.60 -10.87 11.01
C VAL A 138 -13.04 -9.41 10.77
N ASP A 139 -14.31 -9.12 11.01
CA ASP A 139 -14.93 -7.80 10.79
C ASP A 139 -14.18 -6.67 11.49
N ALA A 140 -13.75 -6.87 12.74
CA ALA A 140 -13.01 -5.85 13.48
C ALA A 140 -11.73 -5.39 12.76
N ILE A 141 -11.02 -6.32 12.10
CA ILE A 141 -9.84 -6.01 11.30
C ILE A 141 -10.24 -5.31 10.01
N ASN A 142 -11.24 -5.84 9.30
CA ASN A 142 -11.68 -5.28 8.03
C ASN A 142 -12.29 -3.88 8.18
N ASN A 143 -12.92 -3.56 9.31
CA ASN A 143 -13.44 -2.23 9.60
C ASN A 143 -12.33 -1.18 9.63
N VAL A 144 -11.22 -1.46 10.33
CA VAL A 144 -10.07 -0.55 10.37
C VAL A 144 -9.43 -0.40 8.98
N VAL A 145 -9.34 -1.50 8.22
CA VAL A 145 -8.83 -1.49 6.83
C VAL A 145 -9.72 -0.67 5.90
N MET A 146 -11.05 -0.78 6.03
CA MET A 146 -12.01 0.01 5.24
C MET A 146 -11.91 1.50 5.57
N GLU A 147 -11.72 1.86 6.84
CA GLU A 147 -11.47 3.26 7.24
C GLU A 147 -10.20 3.82 6.59
N PHE A 148 -9.11 3.05 6.58
CA PHE A 148 -7.88 3.44 5.88
C PHE A 148 -8.12 3.63 4.38
N ASN A 149 -8.81 2.70 3.73
CA ASN A 149 -9.14 2.79 2.30
C ASN A 149 -10.02 4.01 2.00
N TYR A 150 -10.97 4.35 2.87
CA TYR A 150 -11.76 5.57 2.74
C TYR A 150 -10.90 6.83 2.81
N ALA A 151 -9.99 6.90 3.80
CA ALA A 151 -9.06 8.02 3.93
C ALA A 151 -8.10 8.13 2.72
N MET A 152 -7.64 7.00 2.17
CA MET A 152 -6.84 6.95 0.94
C MET A 152 -7.61 7.48 -0.27
N ARG A 153 -8.88 7.09 -0.46
CA ARG A 153 -9.74 7.63 -1.53
C ARG A 153 -9.90 9.14 -1.40
N TYR A 154 -10.11 9.63 -0.18
CA TYR A 154 -10.22 11.05 0.10
C TYR A 154 -8.90 11.80 -0.22
N MET A 155 -7.75 11.27 0.20
CA MET A 155 -6.44 11.82 -0.16
C MET A 155 -6.22 11.87 -1.67
N VAL A 156 -6.61 10.83 -2.42
CA VAL A 156 -6.55 10.81 -3.89
C VAL A 156 -7.40 11.93 -4.49
N HIS A 157 -8.60 12.16 -3.96
CA HIS A 157 -9.45 13.27 -4.39
C HIS A 157 -8.77 14.63 -4.13
N GLU A 158 -8.18 14.83 -2.95
CA GLU A 158 -7.45 16.05 -2.62
C GLU A 158 -6.23 16.26 -3.52
N LEU A 159 -5.41 15.23 -3.74
CA LEU A 159 -4.21 15.32 -4.59
C LEU A 159 -4.57 15.73 -6.04
N ASN A 160 -5.66 15.18 -6.59
CA ASN A 160 -6.14 15.58 -7.92
C ASN A 160 -6.65 17.03 -7.99
N ARG A 161 -7.08 17.61 -6.86
CA ARG A 161 -7.46 19.02 -6.79
C ARG A 161 -6.28 19.95 -6.56
N GLU A 162 -5.31 19.52 -5.75
CA GLU A 162 -4.14 20.30 -5.35
C GLU A 162 -3.04 20.32 -6.40
N LEU A 163 -2.88 19.23 -7.17
CA LEU A 163 -1.71 18.99 -8.02
C LEU A 163 -2.09 19.05 -9.51
N PRO A 164 -1.94 20.22 -10.17
CA PRO A 164 -2.32 20.37 -11.57
C PRO A 164 -1.49 19.45 -12.48
N ASN A 165 -2.11 19.02 -13.57
CA ASN A 165 -1.51 18.14 -14.57
C ASN A 165 -1.07 16.76 -14.06
N ALA A 166 -1.40 16.40 -12.81
CA ALA A 166 -1.25 15.05 -12.29
C ALA A 166 -2.60 14.31 -12.31
N THR A 167 -2.53 12.98 -12.30
CA THR A 167 -3.66 12.08 -12.18
C THR A 167 -3.33 11.01 -11.16
N PHE A 168 -4.07 11.01 -10.07
CA PHE A 168 -4.02 9.99 -9.03
C PHE A 168 -5.27 9.12 -9.15
N THR A 169 -5.09 7.81 -9.22
CA THR A 169 -6.18 6.85 -9.29
C THR A 169 -6.12 5.92 -8.09
N PHE A 170 -7.26 5.75 -7.42
CA PHE A 170 -7.40 4.75 -6.38
C PHE A 170 -7.82 3.42 -7.00
N CYS A 171 -7.09 2.36 -6.70
CA CYS A 171 -7.41 0.99 -7.09
C CYS A 171 -7.99 0.26 -5.87
N ASP A 172 -9.24 -0.17 -5.98
CA ASP A 172 -9.96 -0.79 -4.87
C ASP A 172 -9.68 -2.29 -4.74
N ALA A 173 -8.54 -2.62 -4.13
CA ALA A 173 -8.19 -4.02 -3.88
C ALA A 173 -9.13 -4.69 -2.86
N PHE A 174 -9.80 -3.92 -2.00
CA PHE A 174 -10.73 -4.50 -1.03
C PHE A 174 -11.95 -5.06 -1.75
N GLU A 175 -12.63 -4.22 -2.55
CA GLU A 175 -13.81 -4.62 -3.30
C GLU A 175 -13.48 -5.74 -4.29
N GLY A 176 -12.38 -5.61 -5.04
CA GLY A 176 -11.94 -6.65 -5.98
C GLY A 176 -11.64 -7.99 -5.30
N SER A 177 -11.03 -7.97 -4.11
CA SER A 177 -10.78 -9.20 -3.35
C SER A 177 -12.08 -9.79 -2.81
N MET A 178 -12.98 -8.98 -2.26
CA MET A 178 -14.27 -9.45 -1.74
C MET A 178 -15.14 -10.07 -2.83
N ASP A 179 -15.12 -9.52 -4.04
CA ASP A 179 -15.78 -10.12 -5.20
C ASP A 179 -15.21 -11.50 -5.51
N ILE A 180 -13.87 -11.65 -5.54
CA ILE A 180 -13.22 -12.95 -5.74
C ILE A 180 -13.59 -13.95 -4.63
N LEU A 181 -13.58 -13.54 -3.36
CA LEU A 181 -13.92 -14.40 -2.23
C LEU A 181 -15.36 -14.91 -2.32
N THR A 182 -16.30 -14.01 -2.65
CA THR A 182 -17.73 -14.31 -2.77
C THR A 182 -18.02 -15.16 -4.00
N ASN A 183 -17.40 -14.82 -5.13
CA ASN A 183 -17.64 -15.41 -6.44
C ASN A 183 -16.53 -16.39 -6.87
N ARG A 184 -15.90 -17.06 -5.89
CA ARG A 184 -14.68 -17.88 -6.09
C ARG A 184 -14.72 -18.85 -7.27
N GLN A 185 -15.88 -19.47 -7.53
CA GLN A 185 -16.04 -20.43 -8.63
C GLN A 185 -15.95 -19.75 -10.01
N LEU A 186 -16.44 -18.51 -10.14
CA LEU A 186 -16.33 -17.73 -11.37
C LEU A 186 -14.87 -17.39 -11.70
N TYR A 187 -14.04 -17.22 -10.67
CA TYR A 187 -12.62 -16.96 -10.78
C TYR A 187 -11.73 -18.22 -10.76
N GLY A 188 -12.33 -19.41 -10.69
CA GLY A 188 -11.61 -20.70 -10.73
C GLY A 188 -10.95 -21.12 -9.41
N PHE A 189 -11.29 -20.49 -8.28
CA PHE A 189 -10.77 -20.85 -6.96
C PHE A 189 -11.60 -21.98 -6.33
N GLN A 190 -10.91 -23.02 -5.84
CA GLN A 190 -11.53 -24.14 -5.11
C GLN A 190 -11.69 -23.82 -3.61
N THR A 191 -10.64 -23.26 -3.01
CA THR A 191 -10.60 -22.81 -1.61
C THR A 191 -10.16 -21.36 -1.56
N VAL A 192 -10.68 -20.62 -0.58
CA VAL A 192 -10.37 -19.21 -0.32
C VAL A 192 -10.03 -18.95 1.15
N THR A 193 -10.13 -19.98 1.98
CA THR A 193 -9.86 -19.95 3.43
C THR A 193 -8.48 -20.49 3.76
N ASP A 194 -8.01 -21.43 2.94
CA ASP A 194 -6.84 -22.24 3.23
C ASP A 194 -5.56 -21.62 2.66
N ALA A 195 -4.48 -21.64 3.43
CA ALA A 195 -3.19 -21.20 2.90
C ALA A 195 -2.58 -22.31 2.03
N CYS A 196 -2.18 -21.98 0.79
CA CYS A 196 -1.42 -22.91 -0.05
C CYS A 196 -0.04 -23.23 0.55
N CYS A 197 0.54 -22.30 1.30
CA CYS A 197 1.81 -22.42 2.00
C CYS A 197 1.85 -21.51 3.24
N ALA A 198 2.72 -21.83 4.20
CA ALA A 198 2.89 -21.15 5.49
C ALA A 198 1.77 -21.40 6.52
N LEU A 199 1.61 -20.49 7.48
CA LEU A 199 0.64 -20.59 8.58
C LEU A 199 -0.74 -20.09 8.12
N GLY A 200 -1.79 -20.79 8.53
CA GLY A 200 -3.15 -20.69 8.00
C GLY A 200 -3.51 -22.05 7.40
N LYS A 201 -4.45 -22.76 8.01
CA LYS A 201 -4.95 -24.01 7.41
C LYS A 201 -5.96 -23.68 6.36
#